data_AF-J4GCJ9-F1
#
_entry.id   AF-J4GCJ9-F1
#
_cell.length_a   1.000
_cell.length_b   1.000
_cell.length_c   1.000
_cell.angle_alpha   90.00
_cell.angle_beta   90.00
_cell.angle_gamma   90.00
#
_symmetry.space_group_name_H-M   'P 1'
#
loop_
_entity.id
_entity.type
_entity.pdbx_description
1 polymer ?
#
loop_
_entity_poly.entity_id
_entity_poly.type
_entity_poly.pdbx_seq_one_letter_code
_entity_poly.pdbx_strand_id
1 'polypeptide(L)'
;MTQPLRNLSSNVTILSRTISSGVDFSDYQLRKDLYDHIKTIVHQLRSDANVTCPPLVVIYYAIRNILEPTLLKNQILDLLTLLAHVNVARKHTISATKNVLNWNTVYKTWPKENVRTLSRADQELLEGFVYESVGLQSTYRDVVHACFKLDIYHTFVSGASNEAWLNLLKIYFPHQFEGFCAQAVKQGAAEISASCLFHYDLSEEEHKSNDDVGMQCALFASNASCYLESPAEYCKQLGVSPESTFEELFPRPSEDALRVLVYLYLAKVEEIVNTLESMFGNNRER
;
A
#
# COMPACT_ATOMS: atom_id res chain seq x y z
N MET A 1 -10.43 -31.24 -7.66
CA MET A 1 -10.98 -29.86 -7.61
C MET A 1 -9.93 -28.86 -8.12
N THR A 2 -9.56 -28.91 -9.41
CA THR A 2 -8.39 -28.18 -9.97
C THR A 2 -8.73 -27.29 -11.18
N GLN A 3 -10.01 -27.18 -11.56
CA GLN A 3 -10.46 -26.42 -12.73
C GLN A 3 -10.57 -24.89 -12.55
N PRO A 4 -10.91 -24.31 -11.38
CA PRO A 4 -11.05 -22.84 -11.26
C PRO A 4 -9.72 -22.09 -11.37
N LEU A 5 -8.65 -22.66 -10.81
CA LEU A 5 -7.33 -22.01 -10.70
C LEU A 5 -6.60 -21.91 -12.05
N ARG A 6 -6.80 -22.88 -12.97
CA ARG A 6 -6.22 -22.82 -14.32
C ARG A 6 -6.81 -21.71 -15.18
N ASN A 7 -8.10 -21.39 -14.99
CA ASN A 7 -8.74 -20.27 -15.68
C ASN A 7 -8.21 -18.92 -15.17
N LEU A 8 -7.93 -18.78 -13.88
CA LEU A 8 -7.38 -17.56 -13.28
C LEU A 8 -5.99 -17.19 -13.82
N SER A 9 -5.05 -18.13 -13.88
CA SER A 9 -3.69 -17.87 -14.40
C SER A 9 -3.68 -17.48 -15.88
N SER A 10 -4.52 -18.14 -16.69
CA SER A 10 -4.73 -17.80 -18.11
C SER A 10 -5.35 -16.40 -18.27
N ASN A 11 -6.33 -16.06 -17.43
CA ASN A 11 -6.98 -14.76 -17.46
C ASN A 11 -6.04 -13.63 -17.04
N VAL A 12 -5.23 -13.83 -15.99
CA VAL A 12 -4.23 -12.85 -15.52
C VAL A 12 -3.17 -12.56 -16.59
N THR A 13 -2.77 -13.57 -17.36
CA THR A 13 -1.81 -13.40 -18.45
C THR A 13 -2.42 -12.63 -19.64
N ILE A 14 -3.68 -12.92 -19.98
CA ILE A 14 -4.43 -12.18 -21.02
C ILE A 14 -4.64 -10.72 -20.58
N LEU A 15 -4.99 -10.50 -19.31
CA LEU A 15 -5.15 -9.18 -18.70
C LEU A 15 -3.86 -8.38 -18.73
N SER A 16 -2.76 -8.98 -18.27
CA SER A 16 -1.44 -8.37 -18.30
C SER A 16 -1.08 -7.93 -19.72
N ARG A 17 -1.25 -8.82 -20.70
CA ARG A 17 -0.97 -8.51 -22.12
C ARG A 17 -1.85 -7.38 -22.66
N THR A 18 -3.14 -7.36 -22.31
CA THR A 18 -4.11 -6.34 -22.74
C THR A 18 -3.80 -4.97 -22.11
N ILE A 19 -3.43 -4.95 -20.83
CA ILE A 19 -3.04 -3.71 -20.13
C ILE A 19 -1.72 -3.18 -20.69
N SER A 20 -0.74 -4.06 -20.92
CA SER A 20 0.55 -3.69 -21.50
C SER A 20 0.46 -3.19 -22.95
N SER A 21 -0.58 -3.56 -23.72
CA SER A 21 -0.77 -3.09 -25.09
C SER A 21 -1.38 -1.68 -25.21
N GLY A 22 -1.69 -1.02 -24.09
CA GLY A 22 -2.34 0.28 -24.05
C GLY A 22 -3.86 0.13 -23.97
N VAL A 23 -4.41 0.37 -22.78
CA VAL A 23 -5.86 0.36 -22.53
C VAL A 23 -6.42 1.75 -22.77
N ASP A 24 -7.49 1.83 -23.56
CA ASP A 24 -8.29 3.05 -23.65
C ASP A 24 -9.07 3.24 -22.34
N PHE A 25 -8.60 4.18 -21.52
CA PHE A 25 -9.19 4.49 -20.23
C PHE A 25 -10.57 5.16 -20.31
N SER A 26 -11.07 5.46 -21.52
CA SER A 26 -12.41 6.02 -21.72
C SER A 26 -13.51 4.95 -21.70
N ASP A 27 -13.19 3.67 -21.99
CA ASP A 27 -14.17 2.57 -21.98
C ASP A 27 -14.61 2.22 -20.55
N TYR A 28 -15.86 2.51 -20.23
CA TYR A 28 -16.45 2.24 -18.92
C TYR A 28 -16.68 0.74 -18.66
N GLN A 29 -17.12 0.00 -19.68
CA GLN A 29 -17.47 -1.41 -19.51
C GLN A 29 -16.21 -2.26 -19.32
N LEU A 30 -15.16 -1.97 -20.10
CA LEU A 30 -13.84 -2.57 -19.90
C LEU A 30 -13.30 -2.26 -18.51
N ARG A 31 -13.36 -1.00 -18.05
CA ARG A 31 -12.93 -0.62 -16.69
C ARG A 31 -13.67 -1.38 -15.61
N LYS A 32 -14.99 -1.52 -15.75
CA LYS A 32 -15.83 -2.25 -14.79
C LYS A 32 -15.49 -3.74 -14.75
N ASP A 33 -15.40 -4.40 -15.90
CA ASP A 33 -15.11 -5.83 -15.96
C ASP A 33 -13.70 -6.16 -15.46
N LEU A 34 -12.72 -5.30 -15.78
CA LEU A 34 -11.36 -5.37 -15.24
C LEU A 34 -11.36 -5.17 -13.72
N TYR A 35 -12.10 -4.16 -13.24
CA TYR A 35 -12.21 -3.85 -11.83
C TYR A 35 -12.86 -5.01 -11.04
N ASP A 36 -13.99 -5.55 -11.50
CA ASP A 36 -14.69 -6.66 -10.84
C ASP A 36 -13.82 -7.93 -10.82
N HIS A 37 -13.05 -8.17 -11.88
CA HIS A 37 -12.09 -9.26 -11.94
C HIS A 37 -10.93 -9.06 -10.96
N ILE A 38 -10.36 -7.85 -10.90
CA ILE A 38 -9.27 -7.54 -9.97
C ILE A 38 -9.76 -7.57 -8.53
N LYS A 39 -10.96 -7.05 -8.25
CA LYS A 39 -11.58 -7.15 -6.93
C LYS A 39 -11.71 -8.61 -6.48
N THR A 40 -12.10 -9.49 -7.41
CA THR A 40 -12.14 -10.95 -7.16
C THR A 40 -10.74 -11.49 -6.85
N ILE A 41 -9.71 -11.09 -7.59
CA ILE A 41 -8.31 -11.48 -7.35
C ILE A 41 -7.82 -10.94 -6.00
N VAL A 42 -8.06 -9.68 -5.67
CA VAL A 42 -7.65 -9.03 -4.41
C VAL A 42 -8.30 -9.70 -3.21
N HIS A 43 -9.59 -10.05 -3.30
CA HIS A 43 -10.26 -10.83 -2.26
C HIS A 43 -9.68 -12.25 -2.12
N GLN A 44 -9.29 -12.89 -3.23
CA GLN A 44 -8.66 -14.21 -3.21
C GLN A 44 -7.23 -14.17 -2.62
N LEU A 45 -6.46 -13.11 -2.88
CA LEU A 45 -5.14 -12.90 -2.29
C LEU A 45 -5.19 -12.76 -0.76
N ARG A 46 -6.28 -12.22 -0.20
CA ARG A 46 -6.50 -12.19 1.26
C ARG A 46 -6.84 -13.56 1.86
N SER A 47 -7.29 -14.53 1.05
CA SER A 47 -7.95 -15.75 1.55
C SER A 47 -7.16 -17.05 1.31
N ASP A 48 -6.22 -17.08 0.37
CA ASP A 48 -5.51 -18.32 -0.01
C ASP A 48 -4.01 -18.07 -0.29
N ALA A 49 -3.16 -18.67 0.55
CA ALA A 49 -1.70 -18.59 0.46
C ALA A 49 -1.11 -19.24 -0.81
N ASN A 50 -1.90 -19.99 -1.59
CA ASN A 50 -1.47 -20.61 -2.84
C ASN A 50 -1.73 -19.76 -4.09
N VAL A 51 -2.29 -18.56 -3.95
CA VAL A 51 -2.53 -17.66 -5.08
C VAL A 51 -1.24 -16.96 -5.47
N THR A 52 -0.82 -17.15 -6.72
CA THR A 52 0.33 -16.43 -7.30
C THR A 52 0.05 -14.93 -7.32
N CYS A 53 0.97 -14.13 -6.78
CA CYS A 53 0.92 -12.67 -6.82
C CYS A 53 0.66 -12.18 -8.27
N PRO A 54 -0.34 -11.30 -8.51
CA PRO A 54 -0.61 -10.79 -9.84
C PRO A 54 0.57 -9.99 -10.40
N PRO A 55 0.72 -9.91 -11.73
CA PRO A 55 1.69 -9.01 -12.36
C PRO A 55 1.50 -7.57 -11.88
N LEU A 56 2.60 -6.85 -11.66
CA LEU A 56 2.57 -5.47 -11.15
C LEU A 56 1.71 -4.54 -12.00
N VAL A 57 1.70 -4.72 -13.32
CA VAL A 57 0.85 -3.95 -14.23
C VAL A 57 -0.64 -4.04 -13.88
N VAL A 58 -1.10 -5.21 -13.43
CA VAL A 58 -2.50 -5.44 -13.00
C VAL A 58 -2.75 -4.73 -11.65
N ILE A 59 -1.78 -4.79 -10.74
CA ILE A 59 -1.86 -4.13 -9.43
C ILE A 59 -1.89 -2.60 -9.59
N TYR A 60 -1.04 -2.04 -10.46
CA TYR A 60 -1.03 -0.60 -10.75
C TYR A 60 -2.33 -0.13 -11.38
N TYR A 61 -2.88 -0.92 -12.30
CA TYR A 61 -4.20 -0.66 -12.86
C TYR A 61 -5.28 -0.65 -11.78
N ALA A 62 -5.26 -1.61 -10.86
CA ALA A 62 -6.18 -1.67 -9.72
C ALA A 62 -6.11 -0.42 -8.86
N ILE A 63 -4.90 -0.02 -8.48
CA ILE A 63 -4.65 1.16 -7.65
C ILE A 63 -5.19 2.42 -8.35
N ARG A 64 -4.92 2.58 -9.66
CA ARG A 64 -5.45 3.70 -10.44
C ARG A 64 -6.97 3.78 -10.42
N ASN A 65 -7.68 2.66 -10.55
CA ASN A 65 -9.15 2.66 -10.48
C ASN A 65 -9.71 3.01 -9.10
N ILE A 66 -8.94 2.79 -8.03
CA ILE A 66 -9.33 3.25 -6.69
C ILE A 66 -9.09 4.76 -6.54
N LEU A 67 -8.04 5.31 -7.17
CA LEU A 67 -7.65 6.72 -7.01
C LEU A 67 -8.36 7.70 -7.97
N GLU A 68 -8.81 7.23 -9.14
CA GLU A 68 -9.28 8.08 -10.24
C GLU A 68 -10.74 7.84 -10.64
N PRO A 69 -11.46 8.90 -11.09
CA PRO A 69 -11.06 10.33 -11.05
C PRO A 69 -11.14 10.92 -9.62
N THR A 70 -11.80 10.20 -8.71
CA THR A 70 -11.97 10.54 -7.31
C THR A 70 -11.68 9.31 -6.48
N LEU A 71 -11.03 9.46 -5.33
CA LEU A 71 -10.70 8.35 -4.45
C LEU A 71 -11.98 7.60 -4.00
N LEU A 72 -12.00 6.28 -4.23
CA LEU A 72 -13.04 5.38 -3.74
C LEU A 72 -12.77 5.04 -2.26
N LYS A 73 -13.27 5.89 -1.36
CA LYS A 73 -12.97 5.82 0.08
C LYS A 73 -13.33 4.49 0.73
N ASN A 74 -14.41 3.84 0.29
CA ASN A 74 -14.80 2.52 0.76
C ASN A 74 -13.86 1.39 0.32
N GLN A 75 -12.81 1.70 -0.46
CA GLN A 75 -11.81 0.76 -0.95
C GLN A 75 -10.40 1.08 -0.43
N ILE A 76 -10.26 1.96 0.59
CA ILE A 76 -8.95 2.29 1.15
C ILE A 76 -8.24 1.03 1.69
N LEU A 77 -8.95 0.09 2.32
CA LEU A 77 -8.38 -1.19 2.74
C LEU A 77 -7.82 -2.02 1.57
N ASP A 78 -8.53 -2.01 0.43
CA ASP A 78 -8.09 -2.72 -0.77
C ASP A 78 -6.89 -2.03 -1.41
N LEU A 79 -6.87 -0.69 -1.42
CA LEU A 79 -5.72 0.12 -1.82
C LEU A 79 -4.49 -0.20 -0.97
N LEU A 80 -4.62 -0.24 0.35
CA LEU A 80 -3.55 -0.61 1.28
C LEU A 80 -3.01 -2.02 1.00
N THR A 81 -3.92 -2.96 0.70
CA THR A 81 -3.53 -4.33 0.35
C THR A 81 -2.75 -4.36 -0.97
N LEU A 82 -3.20 -3.64 -2.00
CA LEU A 82 -2.50 -3.54 -3.27
C LEU A 82 -1.12 -2.88 -3.13
N LEU A 83 -1.04 -1.78 -2.38
CA LEU A 83 0.22 -1.09 -2.08
C LEU A 83 1.20 -1.99 -1.33
N ALA A 84 0.72 -2.82 -0.40
CA ALA A 84 1.57 -3.78 0.29
C ALA A 84 2.20 -4.80 -0.69
N HIS A 85 1.44 -5.29 -1.68
CA HIS A 85 2.01 -6.16 -2.72
C HIS A 85 3.08 -5.45 -3.56
N VAL A 86 2.86 -4.17 -3.91
CA VAL A 86 3.88 -3.35 -4.58
C VAL A 86 5.14 -3.24 -3.71
N ASN A 87 4.98 -3.03 -2.40
CA ASN A 87 6.12 -2.92 -1.50
C ASN A 87 6.87 -4.26 -1.32
N VAL A 88 6.16 -5.39 -1.30
CA VAL A 88 6.78 -6.71 -1.31
C VAL A 88 7.61 -6.91 -2.58
N ALA A 89 7.05 -6.58 -3.74
CA ALA A 89 7.77 -6.66 -5.02
C ALA A 89 9.01 -5.75 -5.02
N ARG A 90 8.89 -4.53 -4.51
CA ARG A 90 10.01 -3.59 -4.32
C ARG A 90 11.10 -4.20 -3.43
N LYS A 91 10.75 -4.68 -2.23
CA LYS A 91 11.71 -5.30 -1.28
C LYS A 91 12.42 -6.49 -1.91
N HIS A 92 11.69 -7.37 -2.60
CA HIS A 92 12.26 -8.49 -3.33
C HIS A 92 13.26 -8.04 -4.40
N THR A 93 12.90 -7.03 -5.20
CA THR A 93 13.73 -6.48 -6.28
C THR A 93 15.01 -5.84 -5.74
N ILE A 94 14.93 -5.09 -4.63
CA ILE A 94 16.10 -4.53 -3.95
C ILE A 94 16.99 -5.63 -3.37
N SER A 95 16.41 -6.69 -2.79
CA SER A 95 17.17 -7.85 -2.31
C SER A 95 17.92 -8.54 -3.44
N ALA A 96 17.26 -8.79 -4.58
CA ALA A 96 17.88 -9.33 -5.78
C ALA A 96 19.01 -8.43 -6.29
N THR A 97 18.80 -7.11 -6.30
CA THR A 97 19.81 -6.11 -6.68
C THR A 97 21.06 -6.22 -5.80
N LYS A 98 20.89 -6.28 -4.47
CA LYS A 98 22.00 -6.45 -3.53
C LYS A 98 22.77 -7.75 -3.79
N ASN A 99 22.05 -8.84 -4.06
CA ASN A 99 22.68 -10.12 -4.39
C ASN A 99 23.50 -10.04 -5.68
N VAL A 100 22.96 -9.42 -6.73
CA VAL A 100 23.67 -9.20 -8.00
C VAL A 100 24.94 -8.38 -7.78
N LEU A 101 24.88 -7.29 -7.02
CA LEU A 101 26.05 -6.45 -6.70
C LEU A 101 27.12 -7.22 -5.92
N ASN A 102 26.70 -8.05 -4.95
CA ASN A 102 27.61 -8.89 -4.18
C ASN A 102 28.31 -9.92 -5.09
N TRP A 103 27.57 -10.63 -5.92
CA TRP A 103 28.14 -11.58 -6.88
C TRP A 103 29.05 -10.90 -7.91
N ASN A 104 28.68 -9.70 -8.37
CA ASN A 104 29.52 -8.91 -9.26
C ASN A 104 30.90 -8.61 -8.62
N THR A 105 30.93 -8.28 -7.33
CA THR A 105 32.18 -8.07 -6.58
C THR A 105 33.03 -9.36 -6.52
N VAL A 106 32.38 -10.49 -6.22
CA VAL A 106 33.05 -11.80 -6.17
C VAL A 106 33.67 -12.16 -7.52
N TYR A 107 32.91 -12.07 -8.62
CA TYR A 107 33.38 -12.46 -9.95
C TYR A 107 34.32 -11.46 -10.60
N LYS A 108 34.35 -10.19 -10.17
CA LYS A 108 35.43 -9.26 -10.51
C LYS A 108 36.76 -9.67 -9.85
N THR A 109 36.70 -10.22 -8.65
CA THR A 109 37.89 -10.69 -7.91
C THR A 109 38.35 -12.08 -8.36
N TRP A 110 37.40 -12.96 -8.66
CA TRP A 110 37.62 -14.35 -9.05
C TRP A 110 36.88 -14.65 -10.37
N PRO A 111 37.45 -14.26 -11.52
CA PRO A 111 36.79 -14.43 -12.81
C PRO A 111 36.49 -15.90 -13.14
N LYS A 112 35.31 -16.16 -13.72
CA LYS A 112 34.92 -17.46 -14.27
C LYS A 112 34.59 -17.31 -15.76
N GLU A 113 35.01 -18.26 -16.60
CA GLU A 113 34.95 -18.17 -18.07
C GLU A 113 33.54 -17.91 -18.65
N ASN A 114 32.47 -18.25 -17.92
CA ASN A 114 31.09 -18.09 -18.40
C ASN A 114 30.26 -17.08 -17.59
N VAL A 115 30.90 -16.26 -16.74
CA VAL A 115 30.19 -15.27 -15.92
C VAL A 115 30.54 -13.88 -16.41
N ARG A 116 29.54 -13.18 -16.96
CA ARG A 116 29.65 -11.78 -17.32
C ARG A 116 29.43 -10.91 -16.08
N THR A 117 30.39 -10.04 -15.78
CA THR A 117 30.27 -9.01 -14.74
C THR A 117 29.56 -7.78 -15.30
N LEU A 118 28.98 -6.98 -14.40
CA LEU A 118 28.29 -5.74 -14.74
C LEU A 118 29.27 -4.72 -15.31
N SER A 119 28.79 -3.91 -16.27
CA SER A 119 29.50 -2.69 -16.66
C SER A 119 29.55 -1.71 -15.48
N ARG A 120 30.43 -0.71 -15.55
CA ARG A 120 30.50 0.33 -14.51
C ARG A 120 29.19 1.09 -14.37
N ALA A 121 28.57 1.46 -15.49
CA ALA A 121 27.30 2.18 -15.52
C ALA A 121 26.16 1.35 -14.90
N ASP A 122 26.08 0.06 -15.25
CA ASP A 122 25.08 -0.86 -14.68
C ASP A 122 25.26 -1.02 -13.16
N GLN A 123 26.51 -1.12 -12.70
CA GLN A 123 26.80 -1.21 -11.27
C GLN A 123 26.38 0.07 -10.53
N GLU A 124 26.78 1.25 -11.02
CA GLU A 124 26.44 2.54 -10.40
C GLU A 124 24.92 2.75 -10.34
N LEU A 125 24.19 2.35 -11.39
CA LEU A 125 22.73 2.39 -11.42
C LEU A 125 22.10 1.51 -10.32
N LEU A 126 22.53 0.25 -10.22
CA LEU A 126 22.02 -0.68 -9.23
C LEU A 126 22.37 -0.27 -7.78
N GLU A 127 23.56 0.30 -7.57
CA GLU A 127 23.95 0.88 -6.29
C GLU A 127 23.04 2.06 -5.92
N GLY A 128 22.69 2.91 -6.90
CA GLY A 128 21.70 3.98 -6.75
C GLY A 128 20.35 3.46 -6.25
N PHE A 129 19.81 2.39 -6.84
CA PHE A 129 18.55 1.80 -6.38
C PHE A 129 18.61 1.29 -4.93
N VAL A 130 19.73 0.67 -4.53
CA VAL A 130 19.91 0.23 -3.15
C VAL A 130 19.96 1.41 -2.18
N TYR A 131 20.63 2.49 -2.56
CA TYR A 131 20.69 3.72 -1.78
C TYR A 131 19.30 4.38 -1.63
N GLU A 132 18.57 4.52 -2.73
CA GLU A 132 17.23 5.12 -2.76
C GLU A 132 16.17 4.29 -2.03
N SER A 133 16.38 2.97 -1.86
CA SER A 133 15.43 2.07 -1.21
C SER A 133 14.98 2.53 0.18
N VAL A 134 15.83 3.23 0.94
CA VAL A 134 15.48 3.73 2.27
C VAL A 134 14.44 4.85 2.17
N GLY A 135 14.65 5.80 1.26
CA GLY A 135 13.70 6.89 0.99
C GLY A 135 12.38 6.38 0.43
N LEU A 136 12.42 5.36 -0.42
CA LEU A 136 11.20 4.73 -0.95
C LEU A 136 10.41 3.98 0.12
N GLN A 137 11.08 3.33 1.07
CA GLN A 137 10.38 2.72 2.21
C GLN A 137 9.71 3.79 3.09
N SER A 138 10.38 4.93 3.33
CA SER A 138 9.75 6.07 4.00
C SER A 138 8.52 6.58 3.25
N THR A 139 8.62 6.72 1.94
CA THR A 139 7.49 7.17 1.09
C THR A 139 6.31 6.21 1.16
N TYR A 140 6.57 4.89 1.10
CA TYR A 140 5.54 3.86 1.28
C TYR A 140 4.81 4.02 2.62
N ARG A 141 5.56 4.21 3.71
CA ARG A 141 4.99 4.41 5.04
C ARG A 141 4.12 5.66 5.09
N ASP A 142 4.60 6.77 4.54
CA ASP A 142 3.84 8.03 4.52
C ASP A 142 2.52 7.89 3.74
N VAL A 143 2.52 7.12 2.64
CA VAL A 143 1.30 6.74 1.89
C VAL A 143 0.35 5.92 2.77
N VAL A 144 0.85 4.88 3.44
CA VAL A 144 0.04 4.01 4.32
C VAL A 144 -0.59 4.83 5.45
N HIS A 145 0.18 5.71 6.09
CA HIS A 145 -0.29 6.59 7.16
C HIS A 145 -1.34 7.58 6.68
N ALA A 146 -1.15 8.16 5.50
CA ALA A 146 -2.13 9.05 4.89
C ALA A 146 -3.45 8.31 4.61
N CYS A 147 -3.40 7.07 4.12
CA CYS A 147 -4.57 6.20 3.97
C CYS A 147 -5.29 5.97 5.31
N PHE A 148 -4.56 5.59 6.37
CA PHE A 148 -5.15 5.35 7.70
C PHE A 148 -5.89 6.58 8.23
N LYS A 149 -5.22 7.74 8.22
CA LYS A 149 -5.78 9.01 8.68
C LYS A 149 -7.02 9.39 7.90
N LEU A 150 -6.98 9.27 6.57
CA LEU A 150 -8.09 9.61 5.70
C LEU A 150 -9.30 8.70 5.90
N ASP A 151 -9.10 7.40 6.04
CA ASP A 151 -10.18 6.43 6.21
C ASP A 151 -10.87 6.57 7.57
N ILE A 152 -10.08 6.76 8.64
CA ILE A 152 -10.62 7.04 9.98
C ILE A 152 -11.37 8.37 9.98
N TYR A 153 -10.80 9.43 9.41
CA TYR A 153 -11.46 10.74 9.32
C TYR A 153 -12.81 10.62 8.59
N HIS A 154 -12.82 9.98 7.43
CA HIS A 154 -14.04 9.84 6.64
C HIS A 154 -15.09 8.99 7.34
N THR A 155 -14.69 7.87 7.93
CA THR A 155 -15.60 6.98 8.66
C THR A 155 -16.22 7.71 9.84
N PHE A 156 -15.42 8.46 10.60
CA PHE A 156 -15.91 9.28 11.71
C PHE A 156 -16.91 10.35 11.25
N VAL A 157 -16.52 11.20 10.30
CA VAL A 157 -17.34 12.33 9.84
C VAL A 157 -18.61 11.89 9.10
N SER A 158 -18.61 10.71 8.48
CA SER A 158 -19.80 10.15 7.83
C SER A 158 -20.94 9.77 8.80
N GLY A 159 -20.72 9.88 10.11
CA GLY A 159 -21.70 9.49 11.12
C GLY A 159 -21.84 7.97 11.26
N ALA A 160 -20.82 7.21 10.86
CA ALA A 160 -20.79 5.78 11.10
C ALA A 160 -20.85 5.48 12.61
N SER A 161 -21.38 4.32 12.98
CA SER A 161 -21.42 3.89 14.38
C SER A 161 -20.03 3.94 15.02
N ASN A 162 -19.96 4.19 16.33
CA ASN A 162 -18.68 4.17 17.06
C ASN A 162 -17.87 2.89 16.81
N GLU A 163 -18.55 1.74 16.70
CA GLU A 163 -17.94 0.45 16.36
C GLU A 163 -17.17 0.47 15.03
N ALA A 164 -17.60 1.23 14.04
CA ALA A 164 -17.02 1.24 12.70
C ALA A 164 -15.61 1.85 12.70
N TRP A 165 -15.42 3.05 13.26
CA TRP A 165 -14.11 3.68 13.31
C TRP A 165 -13.19 3.01 14.36
N LEU A 166 -13.75 2.48 15.45
CA LEU A 166 -13.01 1.67 16.42
C LEU A 166 -12.48 0.36 15.80
N ASN A 167 -13.25 -0.26 14.90
CA ASN A 167 -12.79 -1.41 14.12
C ASN A 167 -11.65 -1.04 13.18
N LEU A 168 -11.68 0.13 12.55
CA LEU A 168 -10.55 0.61 11.74
C LEU A 168 -9.28 0.81 12.58
N LEU A 169 -9.39 1.36 13.80
CA LEU A 169 -8.24 1.46 14.70
C LEU A 169 -7.62 0.10 15.02
N LYS A 170 -8.43 -0.95 15.19
CA LYS A 170 -7.91 -2.31 15.40
C LYS A 170 -7.27 -2.91 14.16
N ILE A 171 -7.83 -2.65 12.98
CA ILE A 171 -7.25 -3.13 11.72
C ILE A 171 -5.91 -2.45 11.46
N TYR A 172 -5.81 -1.14 11.68
CA TYR A 172 -4.62 -0.34 11.40
C TYR A 172 -3.57 -0.35 12.52
N PHE A 173 -3.98 -0.55 13.77
CA PHE A 173 -3.11 -0.51 14.94
C PHE A 173 -3.43 -1.67 15.90
N PRO A 174 -3.27 -2.93 15.44
CA PRO A 174 -3.79 -4.11 16.14
C PRO A 174 -3.26 -4.28 17.56
N HIS A 175 -2.02 -3.87 17.84
CA HIS A 175 -1.38 -4.01 19.15
C HIS A 175 -1.60 -2.83 20.11
N GLN A 176 -2.08 -1.69 19.60
CA GLN A 176 -2.12 -0.45 20.37
C GLN A 176 -3.39 -0.30 21.22
N PHE A 177 -4.51 -0.89 20.77
CA PHE A 177 -5.85 -0.66 21.34
C PHE A 177 -6.56 -1.93 21.82
N GLU A 178 -5.83 -3.03 22.08
CA GLU A 178 -6.39 -4.34 22.46
C GLU A 178 -7.34 -4.28 23.69
N GLY A 179 -7.13 -3.31 24.61
CA GLY A 179 -7.96 -3.13 25.81
C GLY A 179 -9.14 -2.16 25.68
N PHE A 180 -9.22 -1.35 24.61
CA PHE A 180 -10.19 -0.26 24.51
C PHE A 180 -11.58 -0.71 24.00
N CYS A 181 -11.68 -1.90 23.42
CA CYS A 181 -12.89 -2.36 22.74
C CYS A 181 -13.05 -3.88 22.82
N ALA A 182 -13.40 -4.41 23.99
CA ALA A 182 -13.54 -5.85 24.23
C ALA A 182 -14.61 -6.56 23.37
N GLN A 183 -15.50 -5.82 22.66
CA GLN A 183 -16.71 -6.40 22.07
C GLN A 183 -16.78 -6.40 20.52
N ALA A 184 -15.92 -5.64 19.82
CA ALA A 184 -16.18 -5.34 18.39
C ALA A 184 -15.45 -6.26 17.35
N VAL A 185 -14.45 -7.06 17.74
CA VAL A 185 -13.73 -7.96 16.81
C VAL A 185 -13.43 -9.30 17.49
N LYS A 186 -13.80 -10.41 16.84
CA LYS A 186 -13.53 -11.78 17.34
C LYS A 186 -12.09 -12.25 17.12
N GLN A 187 -11.37 -11.60 16.21
CA GLN A 187 -9.99 -11.91 15.85
C GLN A 187 -9.00 -11.18 16.74
N GLY A 188 -7.94 -11.87 17.16
CA GLY A 188 -6.86 -11.28 17.94
C GLY A 188 -5.91 -10.42 17.08
N ALA A 189 -5.13 -9.56 17.72
CA ALA A 189 -4.16 -8.70 17.03
C ALA A 189 -3.19 -9.47 16.13
N ALA A 190 -2.72 -10.65 16.59
CA ALA A 190 -1.87 -11.52 15.79
C ALA A 190 -2.54 -12.01 14.49
N GLU A 191 -3.84 -12.27 14.50
CA GLU A 191 -4.60 -12.71 13.32
C GLU A 191 -4.81 -11.55 12.34
N ILE A 192 -5.05 -10.34 12.86
CA ILE A 192 -5.15 -9.12 12.04
C ILE A 192 -3.80 -8.83 11.38
N SER A 193 -2.71 -8.84 12.15
CA SER A 193 -1.36 -8.63 11.62
C SER A 193 -0.97 -9.68 10.58
N ALA A 194 -1.41 -10.93 10.74
CA ALA A 194 -1.15 -12.00 9.77
C ALA A 194 -2.00 -11.87 8.49
N SER A 195 -3.22 -11.32 8.58
CA SER A 195 -4.14 -11.19 7.44
C SER A 195 -3.97 -9.89 6.64
N CYS A 196 -3.38 -8.86 7.25
CA CYS A 196 -3.18 -7.56 6.63
C CYS A 196 -1.72 -7.37 6.19
N LEU A 197 -1.44 -7.54 4.89
CA LEU A 197 -0.08 -7.48 4.33
C LEU A 197 0.65 -6.16 4.58
N PHE A 198 -0.05 -5.06 4.83
CA PHE A 198 0.59 -3.78 5.17
C PHE A 198 1.23 -3.77 6.58
N HIS A 199 1.00 -4.81 7.39
CA HIS A 199 1.70 -5.07 8.65
C HIS A 199 2.90 -6.02 8.52
N TYR A 200 3.13 -6.58 7.33
CA TYR A 200 4.20 -7.56 7.12
C TYR A 200 5.58 -6.91 7.06
N ASP A 201 6.53 -7.50 7.79
CA ASP A 201 7.97 -7.16 7.74
C ASP A 201 8.25 -5.67 8.01
N LEU A 202 7.58 -5.11 9.01
CA LEU A 202 7.84 -3.76 9.50
C LEU A 202 9.07 -3.77 10.43
N SER A 203 9.92 -2.75 10.32
CA SER A 203 11.02 -2.54 11.27
C SER A 203 10.49 -1.98 12.61
N GLU A 204 11.33 -1.99 13.65
CA GLU A 204 10.96 -1.40 14.94
C GLU A 204 10.63 0.10 14.83
N GLU A 205 11.37 0.83 14.00
CA GLU A 205 11.11 2.25 13.73
C GLU A 205 9.77 2.44 13.02
N GLU A 206 9.41 1.52 12.14
CA GLU A 206 8.12 1.55 11.42
C GLU A 206 6.96 1.21 12.34
N HIS A 207 7.12 0.24 13.23
CA HIS A 207 6.15 -0.04 14.29
C HIS A 207 5.93 1.18 15.18
N LYS A 208 6.99 1.81 15.65
CA LYS A 208 6.90 3.03 16.46
C LYS A 208 6.19 4.16 15.72
N SER A 209 6.53 4.36 14.44
CA SER A 209 5.90 5.39 13.63
C SER A 209 4.41 5.09 13.36
N ASN A 210 4.03 3.81 13.23
CA ASN A 210 2.62 3.40 13.17
C ASN A 210 1.90 3.72 14.49
N ASP A 211 2.51 3.45 15.65
CA ASP A 211 1.91 3.75 16.95
C ASP A 211 1.68 5.26 17.14
N ASP A 212 2.63 6.10 16.72
CA ASP A 212 2.48 7.56 16.75
C ASP A 212 1.29 8.01 15.91
N VAL A 213 1.10 7.43 14.72
CA VAL A 213 -0.04 7.72 13.84
C VAL A 213 -1.35 7.19 14.42
N GLY A 214 -1.35 6.02 15.04
CA GLY A 214 -2.51 5.46 15.72
C GLY A 214 -2.98 6.34 16.87
N MET A 215 -2.03 6.88 17.65
CA MET A 215 -2.33 7.86 18.70
C MET A 215 -2.93 9.15 18.13
N GLN A 216 -2.39 9.67 17.02
CA GLN A 216 -2.96 10.84 16.34
C GLN A 216 -4.40 10.58 15.87
N CYS A 217 -4.68 9.39 15.33
CA CYS A 217 -6.02 9.02 14.87
C CYS A 217 -7.01 8.89 16.03
N ALA A 218 -6.59 8.27 17.14
CA ALA A 218 -7.40 8.14 18.35
C ALA A 218 -7.69 9.51 18.99
N LEU A 219 -6.67 10.38 19.07
CA LEU A 219 -6.82 11.75 19.56
C LEU A 219 -7.77 12.57 18.68
N PHE A 220 -7.69 12.44 17.36
CA PHE A 220 -8.65 13.06 16.45
C PHE A 220 -10.08 12.62 16.79
N ALA A 221 -10.36 11.32 16.84
CA ALA A 221 -11.71 10.81 17.09
C ALA A 221 -12.25 11.24 18.47
N SER A 222 -11.40 11.19 19.51
CA SER A 222 -11.75 11.65 20.86
C SER A 222 -12.09 13.14 20.87
N ASN A 223 -11.22 13.97 20.31
CA ASN A 223 -11.39 15.42 20.30
C ASN A 223 -12.58 15.86 19.46
N ALA A 224 -12.75 15.25 18.28
CA ALA A 224 -13.89 15.48 17.42
C ALA A 224 -15.20 15.08 18.10
N SER A 225 -15.22 13.99 18.86
CA SER A 225 -16.40 13.59 19.65
C SER A 225 -16.75 14.64 20.71
N CYS A 226 -15.77 15.12 21.47
CA CYS A 226 -15.99 16.18 22.46
C CYS A 226 -16.52 17.47 21.83
N TYR A 227 -15.99 17.87 20.66
CA TYR A 227 -16.52 19.02 19.92
C TYR A 227 -17.97 18.80 19.49
N LEU A 228 -18.32 17.62 18.96
CA LEU A 228 -19.68 17.32 18.52
C LEU A 228 -20.69 17.29 19.68
N GLU A 229 -20.27 16.90 20.89
CA GLU A 229 -21.10 16.91 22.09
C GLU A 229 -21.37 18.33 22.61
N SER A 230 -20.36 19.20 22.63
CA SER A 230 -20.50 20.58 23.09
C SER A 230 -19.48 21.53 22.42
N PRO A 231 -19.80 22.06 21.23
CA PRO A 231 -18.86 22.88 20.46
C PRO A 231 -18.34 24.11 21.23
N ALA A 232 -19.25 24.81 21.91
CA ALA A 232 -18.92 26.04 22.64
C ALA A 232 -17.99 25.78 23.83
N GLU A 233 -18.21 24.70 24.58
CA GLU A 233 -17.36 24.35 25.73
C GLU A 233 -16.01 23.81 25.25
N TYR A 234 -15.98 23.01 24.18
CA TYR A 234 -14.74 22.55 23.58
C TYR A 234 -13.87 23.71 23.08
N CYS A 235 -14.45 24.66 22.34
CA CYS A 235 -13.73 25.84 21.86
C CYS A 235 -13.18 26.69 23.02
N LYS A 236 -13.98 26.86 24.08
CA LYS A 236 -13.55 27.56 25.30
C LYS A 236 -12.39 26.87 26.01
N GLN A 237 -12.41 25.54 26.10
CA GLN A 237 -11.33 24.76 26.72
C GLN A 237 -10.02 24.85 25.92
N LEU A 238 -10.10 24.88 24.60
CA LEU A 238 -8.94 25.06 23.72
C LEU A 238 -8.47 26.51 23.59
N GLY A 239 -9.22 27.49 24.09
CA GLY A 239 -8.92 28.91 23.93
C GLY A 239 -9.03 29.40 22.48
N VAL A 240 -9.87 28.75 21.67
CA VAL A 240 -10.13 29.11 20.26
C VAL A 240 -11.46 29.87 20.14
N SER A 241 -11.72 30.44 18.95
CA SER A 241 -12.97 31.17 18.70
C SER A 241 -14.19 30.26 18.90
N PRO A 242 -15.25 30.71 19.61
CA PRO A 242 -16.51 29.99 19.69
C PRO A 242 -17.19 29.78 18.32
N GLU A 243 -16.82 30.59 17.33
CA GLU A 243 -17.31 30.50 15.95
C GLU A 243 -16.48 29.53 15.08
N SER A 244 -15.44 28.90 15.63
CA SER A 244 -14.60 27.97 14.89
C SER A 244 -15.40 26.76 14.39
N THR A 245 -15.27 26.49 13.10
CA THR A 245 -15.96 25.39 12.42
C THR A 245 -15.25 24.05 12.67
N PHE A 246 -15.96 22.95 12.43
CA PHE A 246 -15.39 21.61 12.56
C PHE A 246 -14.17 21.44 11.65
N GLU A 247 -14.27 21.90 10.40
CA GLU A 247 -13.21 21.80 9.39
C GLU A 247 -11.97 22.63 9.73
N GLU A 248 -12.12 23.74 10.45
CA GLU A 248 -10.99 24.54 10.94
C GLU A 248 -10.22 23.82 12.05
N LEU A 249 -10.93 23.19 12.98
CA LEU A 249 -10.33 22.49 14.13
C LEU A 249 -9.82 21.10 13.76
N PHE A 250 -10.48 20.46 12.81
CA PHE A 250 -10.22 19.10 12.36
C PHE A 250 -10.11 19.07 10.82
N PRO A 251 -9.02 19.61 10.26
CA PRO A 251 -8.85 19.70 8.82
C PRO A 251 -8.83 18.32 8.18
N ARG A 252 -9.56 18.18 7.07
CA ARG A 252 -9.61 16.94 6.29
C ARG A 252 -8.22 16.59 5.74
N PRO A 253 -7.76 15.33 5.87
CA PRO A 253 -6.57 14.87 5.19
C PRO A 253 -6.67 15.05 3.66
N SER A 254 -5.61 15.55 3.02
CA SER A 254 -5.63 15.87 1.59
C SER A 254 -5.59 14.62 0.71
N GLU A 255 -6.67 14.38 -0.05
CA GLU A 255 -6.78 13.28 -1.01
C GLU A 255 -5.83 13.48 -2.20
N ASP A 256 -5.65 14.72 -2.64
CA ASP A 256 -4.74 15.04 -3.74
C ASP A 256 -3.29 14.80 -3.33
N ALA A 257 -2.91 15.15 -2.09
CA ALA A 257 -1.57 14.86 -1.58
C ALA A 257 -1.33 13.34 -1.50
N LEU A 258 -2.32 12.57 -1.01
CA LEU A 258 -2.25 11.11 -1.01
C LEU A 258 -2.07 10.56 -2.43
N ARG A 259 -2.87 11.02 -3.39
CA ARG A 259 -2.79 10.57 -4.79
C ARG A 259 -1.42 10.86 -5.39
N VAL A 260 -0.87 12.06 -5.18
CA VAL A 260 0.47 12.44 -5.65
C VAL A 260 1.54 11.53 -5.04
N LEU A 261 1.48 11.28 -3.73
CA LEU A 261 2.43 10.40 -3.05
C LEU A 261 2.35 8.95 -3.56
N VAL A 262 1.14 8.42 -3.78
CA VAL A 262 0.96 7.09 -4.35
C VAL A 262 1.57 7.03 -5.75
N TYR A 263 1.29 7.98 -6.63
CA TYR A 263 1.85 7.96 -7.98
C TYR A 263 3.37 8.09 -8.02
N LEU A 264 3.93 8.96 -7.18
CA LEU A 264 5.38 9.10 -7.06
C LEU A 264 6.02 7.77 -6.63
N TYR A 265 5.44 7.11 -5.63
CA TYR A 265 5.90 5.81 -5.16
C TYR A 265 5.80 4.74 -6.25
N LEU A 266 4.64 4.61 -6.91
CA LEU A 266 4.42 3.61 -7.95
C LEU A 266 5.39 3.80 -9.12
N ALA A 267 5.58 5.03 -9.60
CA ALA A 267 6.50 5.32 -10.69
C ALA A 267 7.93 4.89 -10.37
N LYS A 268 8.39 5.12 -9.13
CA LYS A 268 9.72 4.72 -8.68
C LYS A 268 9.88 3.21 -8.54
N VAL A 269 8.87 2.52 -8.00
CA VAL A 269 8.92 1.05 -7.92
C VAL A 269 8.88 0.44 -9.33
N GLU A 270 8.05 0.97 -10.22
CA GLU A 270 7.98 0.56 -11.63
C GLU A 270 9.33 0.70 -12.34
N GLU A 271 9.99 1.85 -12.19
CA GLU A 271 11.32 2.13 -12.74
C GLU A 271 12.34 1.06 -12.31
N ILE A 272 12.41 0.77 -11.01
CA ILE A 272 13.37 -0.20 -10.45
C ILE A 272 13.08 -1.61 -10.96
N VAL A 273 11.82 -2.04 -10.93
CA VAL A 273 11.43 -3.39 -11.35
C VAL A 273 11.67 -3.58 -12.85
N ASN A 274 11.19 -2.65 -13.68
CA ASN A 274 11.35 -2.73 -15.12
C ASN A 274 12.82 -2.69 -15.54
N THR A 275 13.66 -1.93 -14.83
CA THR A 275 15.11 -1.90 -15.07
C THR A 275 15.74 -3.25 -14.80
N LEU A 276 15.44 -3.88 -13.66
CA LEU A 276 15.97 -5.22 -13.36
C LEU A 276 15.47 -6.27 -14.35
N GLU A 277 14.17 -6.25 -14.71
CA GLU A 277 13.61 -7.16 -15.69
C GLU A 277 14.22 -6.96 -17.08
N SER A 278 14.51 -5.73 -17.49
CA SER A 278 15.21 -5.44 -18.75
C SER A 278 16.65 -5.98 -18.75
N MET A 279 17.37 -5.80 -17.64
CA MET A 279 18.76 -6.24 -17.50
C MET A 279 18.91 -7.77 -17.42
N PHE A 280 17.96 -8.47 -16.79
CA PHE A 280 18.11 -9.89 -16.43
C PHE A 280 17.00 -10.82 -16.95
N GLY A 281 15.86 -10.29 -17.40
CA GLY A 281 14.66 -11.06 -17.77
C GLY A 281 14.72 -11.76 -19.13
N ASN A 282 15.66 -11.39 -20.01
CA ASN A 282 15.75 -11.92 -21.39
C ASN A 282 16.65 -13.14 -21.58
N ASN A 283 16.94 -13.93 -20.54
CA ASN A 283 17.78 -15.14 -20.64
C ASN A 283 17.00 -16.45 -20.89
N ARG A 284 15.79 -16.40 -21.46
CA ARG A 284 15.06 -17.64 -21.86
C ARG A 284 15.33 -18.10 -23.30
N GLU A 285 16.09 -17.36 -24.11
CA GLU A 285 16.38 -17.72 -25.51
C GLU A 285 17.84 -17.45 -25.93
N ARG A 286 18.83 -17.72 -25.08
CA ARG A 286 20.23 -17.82 -25.51
C ARG A 286 20.92 -19.05 -24.94
#